data_AF-A0A1G6I3N8-F1
#
_entry.id   AF-A0A1G6I3N8-F1
#
_cell.length_a   1.000
_cell.length_b   1.000
_cell.length_c   1.000
_cell.angle_alpha   90.00
_cell.angle_beta   90.00
_cell.angle_gamma   90.00
#
_symmetry.space_group_name_H-M   'P 1'
#
loop_
_entity.id
_entity.type
_entity.pdbx_description
1 polymer ?
#
loop_
_entity_poly.entity_id
_entity_poly.type
_entity_poly.pdbx_seq_one_letter_code
_entity_poly.pdbx_strand_id
1 'polypeptide(L)'
;MKQEPVAPFSHAVVGQSPPDKQRPRIRLSRNGPYLVTVDDLTNSKGERLQGWNGVALCRCGASHRKPFCDSSHIRIGFSDDPRPDRTPCGVVDDRGAAQPGSSDLTAPSIRIARNGPYEVQGFDLDTDNWSEGASRERYSLCRCGGSKNKPFCDGTHRSINFQDDNN
;
A
#
# COMPACT_ATOMS: atom_id res chain seq x y z
N MET A 1 27.29 51.53 41.87
CA MET A 1 25.81 51.60 41.77
C MET A 1 25.50 51.90 40.30
N LYS A 2 24.82 51.09 39.49
CA LYS A 2 23.84 50.02 39.73
C LYS A 2 24.07 48.93 38.66
N GLN A 3 24.09 47.67 39.07
CA GLN A 3 23.99 46.53 38.16
C GLN A 3 22.50 46.39 37.79
N GLU A 4 22.18 46.33 36.50
CA GLU A 4 20.85 45.96 36.04
C GLU A 4 20.74 44.42 35.98
N PRO A 5 19.59 43.85 36.34
CA PRO A 5 19.43 42.39 36.39
C PRO A 5 19.35 41.80 34.99
N VAL A 6 20.20 40.79 34.75
CA VAL A 6 20.10 39.87 33.61
C VAL A 6 18.82 39.04 33.72
N ALA A 7 17.91 39.20 32.75
CA ALA A 7 16.71 38.38 32.63
C ALA A 7 17.08 36.94 32.20
N PRO A 8 16.45 35.89 32.76
CA PRO A 8 16.71 34.53 32.34
C PRO A 8 16.10 34.28 30.96
N PHE A 9 16.93 33.89 29.98
CA PHE A 9 16.47 33.33 28.71
C PHE A 9 15.76 32.01 28.98
N SER A 10 14.42 32.06 29.07
CA SER A 10 13.58 30.88 28.99
C SER A 10 13.68 30.32 27.57
N HIS A 11 14.53 29.32 27.38
CA HIS A 11 14.39 28.43 26.24
C HIS A 11 13.12 27.61 26.47
N ALA A 12 12.03 28.04 25.84
CA ALA A 12 10.91 27.19 25.56
C ALA A 12 11.45 25.92 24.88
N VAL A 13 11.35 24.79 25.58
CA VAL A 13 11.46 23.48 24.92
C VAL A 13 10.20 23.32 24.10
N VAL A 14 10.24 23.87 22.88
CA VAL A 14 9.30 23.51 21.83
C VAL A 14 9.38 21.99 21.73
N GLY A 15 8.33 21.32 22.19
CA GLY A 15 8.15 19.90 21.99
C GLY A 15 8.21 19.65 20.49
N GLN A 16 9.38 19.23 20.02
CA GLN A 16 9.55 18.76 18.66
C GLN A 16 8.73 17.49 18.59
N SER A 17 7.58 17.58 17.93
CA SER A 17 6.83 16.42 17.48
C SER A 17 7.82 15.41 16.86
N PRO A 18 7.70 14.11 17.16
CA PRO A 18 8.60 13.10 16.60
C PRO A 18 8.63 13.24 15.07
N PRO A 19 9.78 12.96 14.42
CA PRO A 19 9.89 13.06 12.97
C PRO A 19 8.74 12.27 12.35
N ASP A 20 8.01 12.96 11.47
CA ASP A 20 6.87 12.45 10.71
C ASP A 20 7.16 11.00 10.27
N LYS A 21 6.47 10.02 10.89
CA LYS A 21 6.66 8.61 10.56
C LYS A 21 6.12 8.41 9.16
N GLN A 22 6.98 8.58 8.17
CA GLN A 22 6.64 8.39 6.77
C GLN A 22 5.99 7.01 6.60
N ARG A 23 4.77 6.99 6.04
CA ARG A 23 4.05 5.74 5.82
C ARG A 23 4.85 4.88 4.83
N PRO A 24 4.97 3.57 5.08
CA PRO A 24 5.61 2.67 4.13
C PRO A 24 4.84 2.68 2.80
N ARG A 25 5.55 2.41 1.71
CA ARG A 25 5.02 2.55 0.35
C ARG A 25 4.85 1.22 -0.36
N ILE A 26 3.81 1.14 -1.18
CA ILE A 26 3.60 0.09 -2.17
C ILE A 26 3.79 0.70 -3.55
N ARG A 27 4.79 0.20 -4.29
CA ARG A 27 5.09 0.62 -5.66
C ARG A 27 4.48 -0.34 -6.68
N LEU A 28 4.00 0.21 -7.79
CA LEU A 28 3.51 -0.57 -8.91
C LEU A 28 4.63 -0.81 -9.92
N SER A 29 5.02 -2.07 -10.13
CA SER A 29 5.86 -2.42 -11.27
C SER A 29 4.97 -2.54 -12.53
N ARG A 30 5.36 -1.87 -13.62
CA ARG A 30 4.66 -1.96 -14.92
C ARG A 30 4.59 -3.42 -15.37
N ASN A 31 3.39 -3.88 -15.74
CA ASN A 31 3.14 -5.29 -16.09
C ASN A 31 3.67 -6.30 -15.07
N GLY A 32 3.81 -5.89 -13.80
CA GLY A 32 4.61 -6.58 -12.81
C GLY A 32 3.95 -6.65 -11.44
N PRO A 33 4.71 -7.10 -10.41
CA PRO A 33 4.21 -7.26 -9.05
C PRO A 33 3.99 -5.93 -8.32
N TYR A 34 3.36 -6.02 -7.14
CA TYR A 34 3.41 -4.96 -6.14
C TYR A 34 4.73 -5.06 -5.38
N LEU A 35 5.47 -3.96 -5.28
CA LEU A 35 6.72 -3.90 -4.53
C LEU A 35 6.46 -3.19 -3.20
N VAL A 36 6.48 -3.93 -2.11
CA VAL A 36 6.37 -3.38 -0.76
C VAL A 36 7.78 -3.12 -0.27
N THR A 37 8.16 -1.85 -0.08
CA THR A 37 9.53 -1.46 0.29
C THR A 37 9.62 -1.03 1.74
N VAL A 38 10.78 -1.32 2.34
CA VAL A 38 11.24 -0.68 3.57
C VAL A 38 12.19 0.43 3.15
N ASP A 39 11.71 1.66 3.25
CA ASP A 39 12.45 2.80 2.71
C ASP A 39 13.69 3.13 3.55
N ASP A 40 13.76 2.74 4.83
CA ASP A 40 14.85 3.10 5.75
C ASP A 40 15.63 1.89 6.31
N LEU A 41 16.13 1.02 5.43
CA LEU A 41 17.02 -0.06 5.87
C LEU A 41 18.41 0.51 6.20
N THR A 42 18.79 0.47 7.47
CA THR A 42 20.11 0.83 7.97
C THR A 42 20.84 -0.38 8.54
N ASN A 43 22.18 -0.38 8.46
CA ASN A 43 23.00 -1.40 9.13
C ASN A 43 23.24 -1.02 10.61
N SER A 44 23.94 -1.88 11.37
CA SER A 44 24.26 -1.63 12.79
C SER A 44 25.15 -0.40 13.03
N LYS A 45 25.74 0.19 11.99
CA LYS A 45 26.52 1.44 12.05
C LYS A 45 25.67 2.68 11.72
N GLY A 46 24.37 2.51 11.46
CA GLY A 46 23.46 3.57 11.03
C GLY A 46 23.62 3.97 9.56
N GLU A 47 24.37 3.22 8.76
CA GLU A 47 24.55 3.51 7.33
C GLU A 47 23.34 3.00 6.55
N ARG A 48 22.76 3.85 5.69
CA ARG A 48 21.65 3.46 4.84
C ARG A 48 22.12 2.48 3.76
N LEU A 49 21.53 1.29 3.75
CA LEU A 49 21.85 0.26 2.78
C LEU A 49 21.19 0.56 1.44
N GLN A 50 22.01 0.71 0.40
CA GLN A 50 21.54 0.86 -0.98
C GLN A 50 21.17 -0.52 -1.55
N GLY A 51 19.91 -0.70 -1.91
CA GLY A 51 19.39 -1.97 -2.46
C GLY A 51 17.87 -2.03 -2.42
N TRP A 52 17.29 -3.04 -3.08
CA TRP A 52 15.86 -3.32 -2.92
C TRP A 52 15.63 -4.10 -1.63
N ASN A 53 15.02 -3.44 -0.66
CA ASN A 53 14.72 -4.01 0.66
C ASN A 53 13.20 -4.12 0.77
N GLY A 54 12.65 -5.24 0.31
CA GLY A 54 11.21 -5.37 0.20
C GLY A 54 10.73 -6.79 -0.11
N VAL A 55 9.43 -6.89 -0.37
CA VAL A 55 8.79 -8.11 -0.89
C VAL A 55 8.02 -7.79 -2.17
N ALA A 56 8.01 -8.73 -3.10
CA ALA A 56 7.29 -8.62 -4.36
C ALA A 56 6.02 -9.49 -4.28
N LEU A 57 4.85 -8.87 -4.22
CA LEU A 57 3.57 -9.58 -4.16
C LEU A 57 2.98 -9.79 -5.55
N CYS A 58 2.45 -10.98 -5.78
CA CYS A 58 1.83 -11.36 -7.04
C CYS A 58 0.58 -10.48 -7.30
N ARG A 59 0.58 -9.81 -8.45
CA ARG A 59 -0.55 -9.00 -8.93
C ARG A 59 -1.36 -9.70 -10.03
N CYS A 60 -0.73 -10.64 -10.75
CA CYS A 60 -1.29 -11.26 -11.94
C CYS A 60 -2.14 -12.51 -11.69
N GLY A 61 -2.13 -13.07 -10.47
CA GLY A 61 -2.85 -14.29 -10.12
C GLY A 61 -2.23 -15.60 -10.61
N ALA A 62 -1.17 -15.57 -11.42
CA ALA A 62 -0.57 -16.77 -12.01
C ALA A 62 0.61 -17.36 -11.24
N SER A 63 1.08 -16.72 -10.16
CA SER A 63 2.25 -17.23 -9.45
C SER A 63 2.02 -18.61 -8.82
N HIS A 64 3.06 -19.44 -8.82
CA HIS A 64 3.09 -20.72 -8.10
C HIS A 64 3.63 -20.58 -6.67
N ARG A 65 4.12 -19.39 -6.30
CA ARG A 65 4.61 -19.06 -4.95
C ARG A 65 3.76 -17.97 -4.27
N LYS A 66 2.47 -17.92 -4.61
CA LYS A 66 1.52 -16.97 -3.99
C LYS A 66 1.67 -17.02 -2.47
N PRO A 67 1.62 -15.86 -1.80
CA PRO A 67 1.32 -14.52 -2.33
C PRO A 67 2.48 -13.83 -3.07
N PHE A 68 3.67 -14.41 -3.11
CA PHE A 68 4.84 -13.79 -3.69
C PHE A 68 4.87 -13.91 -5.21
N CYS A 69 5.62 -13.02 -5.86
CA CYS A 69 5.88 -13.07 -7.29
C CYS A 69 7.02 -14.05 -7.61
N ASP A 70 6.84 -14.89 -8.62
CA ASP A 70 7.82 -15.83 -9.17
C ASP A 70 8.08 -15.57 -10.67
N SER A 71 7.81 -14.35 -11.14
CA SER A 71 7.94 -13.93 -12.54
C SER A 71 6.95 -14.57 -13.53
N SER A 72 5.95 -15.32 -13.06
CA SER A 72 4.91 -15.89 -13.92
C SER A 72 4.17 -14.85 -14.78
N HIS A 73 4.11 -13.59 -14.32
CA HIS A 73 3.50 -12.46 -15.04
C HIS A 73 4.12 -12.23 -16.43
N ILE A 74 5.42 -12.52 -16.62
CA ILE A 74 6.10 -12.43 -17.90
C ILE A 74 5.57 -13.50 -18.85
N ARG A 75 5.49 -14.76 -18.39
CA ARG A 75 5.06 -15.90 -19.21
C ARG A 75 3.62 -15.78 -19.68
N ILE A 76 2.73 -15.25 -18.82
CA ILE A 76 1.31 -15.11 -19.16
C ILE A 76 0.98 -13.78 -19.86
N GLY A 77 1.98 -12.92 -20.11
CA GLY A 77 1.77 -11.61 -20.74
C GLY A 77 0.84 -10.71 -19.93
N PHE A 78 0.98 -10.68 -18.61
CA PHE A 78 0.16 -9.83 -17.75
C PHE A 78 0.33 -8.36 -18.14
N SER A 79 -0.78 -7.67 -18.40
CA SER A 79 -0.81 -6.23 -18.65
C SER A 79 -1.55 -5.49 -17.53
N ASP A 80 -0.98 -4.38 -17.09
CA ASP A 80 -1.63 -3.44 -16.19
C ASP A 80 -2.22 -2.20 -16.88
N ASP A 81 -2.33 -2.24 -18.20
CA ASP A 81 -2.94 -1.17 -18.97
C ASP A 81 -4.39 -0.91 -18.51
N PRO A 82 -4.79 0.36 -18.36
CA PRO A 82 -6.17 0.72 -18.12
C PRO A 82 -7.05 0.15 -19.23
N ARG A 83 -8.11 -0.56 -18.86
CA ARG A 83 -9.09 -0.99 -19.87
C ARG A 83 -9.93 0.20 -20.35
N PRO A 84 -10.32 0.25 -21.63
CA PRO A 84 -11.12 1.35 -22.16
C PRO A 84 -12.53 1.41 -21.55
N ASP A 85 -13.03 0.28 -21.02
CA ASP A 85 -14.30 0.19 -20.27
C ASP A 85 -14.12 0.42 -18.76
N ARG A 86 -12.97 0.96 -18.34
CA ARG A 86 -12.69 1.26 -16.93
C ARG A 86 -13.63 2.37 -16.47
N THR A 87 -14.63 2.00 -15.69
CA THR A 87 -15.30 2.93 -14.79
C THR A 87 -14.29 3.35 -13.72
N PRO A 88 -13.87 4.63 -13.64
CA PRO A 88 -13.21 5.13 -12.43
C PRO A 88 -14.17 4.81 -11.29
N CYS A 89 -13.71 4.09 -10.27
CA CYS A 89 -14.59 3.56 -9.21
C CYS A 89 -15.59 4.64 -8.76
N GLY A 90 -16.82 4.55 -9.27
CA GLY A 90 -18.01 5.04 -8.63
C GLY A 90 -18.45 3.89 -7.75
N VAL A 91 -18.46 4.15 -6.44
CA VAL A 91 -19.17 3.42 -5.39
C VAL A 91 -19.89 2.13 -5.82
N VAL A 92 -19.37 0.97 -5.39
CA VAL A 92 -20.19 -0.26 -5.29
C VAL A 92 -20.52 -0.49 -3.83
N ASP A 93 -21.64 0.05 -3.39
CA ASP A 93 -22.32 -0.30 -2.16
C ASP A 93 -23.38 -1.37 -2.44
N ASP A 94 -23.14 -2.62 -2.03
CA ASP A 94 -24.26 -3.49 -1.62
C ASP A 94 -23.88 -4.62 -0.64
N ARG A 95 -22.85 -4.37 0.19
CA ARG A 95 -22.53 -4.98 1.50
C ARG A 95 -21.02 -5.04 1.70
N GLY A 96 -20.52 -4.11 2.50
CA GLY A 96 -19.16 -4.07 2.99
C GLY A 96 -18.79 -2.65 3.38
N ALA A 97 -19.54 -2.08 4.32
CA ALA A 97 -19.35 -0.73 4.82
C ALA A 97 -17.86 -0.44 5.04
N ALA A 98 -17.34 0.58 4.37
CA ALA A 98 -16.19 1.32 4.88
C ALA A 98 -16.65 1.92 6.20
N GLN A 99 -16.49 1.19 7.31
CA GLN A 99 -16.72 1.77 8.61
C GLN A 99 -15.71 2.92 8.80
N PRO A 100 -16.13 4.12 9.22
CA PRO A 100 -15.21 5.15 9.67
C PRO A 100 -14.60 4.67 11.00
N GLY A 101 -13.54 3.87 10.88
CA GLY A 101 -12.76 3.37 12.02
C GLY A 101 -11.80 4.44 12.49
N SER A 102 -12.12 5.03 13.63
CA SER A 102 -11.28 5.73 14.62
C SER A 102 -9.79 5.91 14.29
N SER A 103 -9.33 7.15 14.48
CA SER A 103 -7.99 7.71 14.32
C SER A 103 -6.85 7.11 15.17
N ASP A 104 -6.93 5.85 15.57
CA ASP A 104 -5.77 5.13 16.10
C ASP A 104 -5.05 4.48 14.93
N LEU A 105 -3.89 5.03 14.58
CA LEU A 105 -2.97 4.52 13.56
C LEU A 105 -2.54 3.10 13.94
N THR A 106 -3.36 2.11 13.57
CA THR A 106 -3.00 0.70 13.67
C THR A 106 -1.78 0.49 12.78
N ALA A 107 -0.80 -0.29 13.25
CA ALA A 107 0.43 -0.54 12.51
C ALA A 107 0.13 -0.92 11.03
N PRO A 108 0.94 -0.44 10.06
CA PRO A 108 0.74 -0.78 8.66
C PRO A 108 0.60 -2.29 8.45
N SER A 109 -0.45 -2.71 7.77
CA SER A 109 -0.72 -4.14 7.53
C SER A 109 -1.24 -4.41 6.12
N ILE A 110 -0.88 -5.58 5.60
CA ILE A 110 -1.42 -6.14 4.35
C ILE A 110 -1.96 -7.53 4.68
N ARG A 111 -3.28 -7.70 4.56
CA ARG A 111 -3.96 -8.98 4.74
C ARG A 111 -4.32 -9.58 3.40
N ILE A 112 -4.13 -10.88 3.24
CA ILE A 112 -4.52 -11.60 2.03
C ILE A 112 -5.90 -12.21 2.27
N ALA A 113 -6.89 -11.82 1.48
CA ALA A 113 -8.21 -12.43 1.55
C ALA A 113 -8.19 -13.77 0.81
N ARG A 114 -8.84 -14.80 1.40
CA ARG A 114 -9.06 -16.10 0.76
C ARG A 114 -9.72 -15.89 -0.60
N ASN A 115 -9.09 -16.40 -1.66
CA ASN A 115 -9.58 -16.26 -3.05
C ASN A 115 -9.88 -14.81 -3.45
N GLY A 116 -9.26 -13.84 -2.77
CA GLY A 116 -9.65 -12.44 -2.79
C GLY A 116 -8.48 -11.47 -2.91
N PRO A 117 -8.72 -10.18 -2.72
CA PRO A 117 -7.71 -9.12 -2.87
C PRO A 117 -6.66 -9.11 -1.74
N TYR A 118 -5.68 -8.22 -1.87
CA TYR A 118 -4.92 -7.73 -0.72
C TYR A 118 -5.69 -6.58 -0.07
N GLU A 119 -5.97 -6.70 1.23
CA GLU A 119 -6.51 -5.62 2.03
C GLU A 119 -5.37 -4.87 2.69
N VAL A 120 -5.22 -3.60 2.34
CA VAL A 120 -4.07 -2.77 2.73
C VAL A 120 -4.55 -1.71 3.71
N GLN A 121 -3.80 -1.52 4.79
CA GLN A 121 -3.98 -0.45 5.76
C GLN A 121 -2.65 0.21 6.09
N GLY A 122 -2.63 1.54 6.16
CA GLY A 122 -1.46 2.29 6.66
C GLY A 122 -0.28 2.37 5.68
N PHE A 123 -0.49 2.05 4.39
CA PHE A 123 0.50 2.20 3.33
C PHE A 123 0.08 3.27 2.32
N ASP A 124 1.04 4.07 1.86
CA ASP A 124 0.87 4.87 0.66
C ASP A 124 1.00 3.98 -0.59
N LEU A 125 0.17 4.22 -1.60
CA LEU A 125 0.25 3.55 -2.90
C LEU A 125 0.75 4.54 -3.94
N ASP A 126 1.82 4.18 -4.67
CA ASP A 126 2.36 5.00 -5.75
C ASP A 126 1.46 4.90 -7.00
N THR A 127 0.30 5.56 -6.94
CA THR A 127 -0.61 5.75 -8.08
C THR A 127 -1.40 7.05 -7.92
N ASP A 128 -1.62 7.73 -9.04
CA ASP A 128 -2.48 8.92 -9.09
C ASP A 128 -3.94 8.59 -9.46
N ASN A 129 -4.21 7.33 -9.81
CA ASN A 129 -5.51 6.87 -10.33
C ASN A 129 -6.54 6.57 -9.21
N TRP A 130 -6.65 7.46 -8.24
CA TRP A 130 -7.64 7.36 -7.17
C TRP A 130 -9.00 7.91 -7.60
N SER A 131 -10.06 7.24 -7.21
CA SER A 131 -11.41 7.80 -7.33
C SER A 131 -11.66 8.89 -6.28
N GLU A 132 -12.54 9.83 -6.62
CA GLU A 132 -13.03 10.81 -5.66
C GLU A 132 -13.67 10.11 -4.44
N GLY A 133 -13.32 10.55 -3.24
CA GLY A 133 -13.77 9.95 -1.98
C GLY A 133 -13.12 8.61 -1.61
N ALA A 134 -12.17 8.09 -2.40
CA ALA A 134 -11.47 6.86 -2.06
C ALA A 134 -10.57 7.03 -0.82
N SER A 135 -10.61 6.05 0.08
CA SER A 135 -9.76 6.05 1.27
C SER A 135 -8.30 5.75 0.91
N ARG A 136 -7.39 6.64 1.31
CA ARG A 136 -5.93 6.44 1.27
C ARG A 136 -5.40 5.71 2.50
N GLU A 137 -6.27 5.48 3.49
CA GLU A 137 -5.92 4.79 4.73
C GLU A 137 -6.16 3.29 4.63
N ARG A 138 -7.26 2.88 3.97
CA ARG A 138 -7.63 1.48 3.75
C ARG A 138 -8.16 1.26 2.34
N TYR A 139 -7.60 0.30 1.62
CA TYR A 139 -8.00 -0.01 0.25
C TYR A 139 -7.72 -1.47 -0.10
N SER A 140 -8.31 -1.93 -1.21
CA SER A 140 -8.15 -3.31 -1.70
C SER A 140 -7.43 -3.36 -3.05
N LEU A 141 -6.34 -4.11 -3.13
CA LEU A 141 -5.56 -4.30 -4.35
C LEU A 141 -5.92 -5.60 -5.08
N CYS A 142 -5.97 -5.54 -6.40
CA CYS A 142 -6.24 -6.68 -7.27
C CYS A 142 -5.11 -7.70 -7.22
N ARG A 143 -5.45 -8.92 -6.82
CA ARG A 143 -4.51 -10.05 -6.76
C ARG A 143 -4.68 -11.07 -7.88
N CYS A 144 -5.86 -11.13 -8.49
CA CYS A 144 -6.25 -12.13 -9.47
C CYS A 144 -5.86 -11.77 -10.92
N GLY A 145 -5.28 -10.59 -11.17
CA GLY A 145 -5.00 -10.06 -12.52
C GLY A 145 -6.22 -9.59 -13.33
N GLY A 146 -7.43 -10.04 -12.98
CA GLY A 146 -8.65 -9.82 -13.77
C GLY A 146 -9.33 -8.46 -13.66
N SER A 147 -9.03 -7.67 -12.62
CA SER A 147 -9.73 -6.39 -12.35
C SER A 147 -9.67 -5.43 -13.56
N LYS A 148 -10.80 -4.82 -13.89
CA LYS A 148 -10.90 -3.74 -14.87
C LYS A 148 -10.46 -2.40 -14.27
N ASN A 149 -10.48 -2.28 -12.95
CA ASN A 149 -10.04 -1.09 -12.21
C ASN A 149 -8.65 -1.26 -11.56
N LYS A 150 -7.73 -2.00 -12.22
CA LYS A 150 -6.34 -2.14 -11.73
C LYS A 150 -5.73 -0.76 -11.42
N PRO A 151 -4.98 -0.61 -10.31
CA PRO A 151 -4.49 -1.66 -9.40
C PRO A 151 -5.51 -2.13 -8.36
N PHE A 152 -6.70 -1.55 -8.29
CA PHE A 152 -7.70 -1.84 -7.27
C PHE A 152 -8.53 -3.08 -7.60
N CYS A 153 -9.08 -3.71 -6.57
CA CYS A 153 -10.03 -4.80 -6.72
C CYS A 153 -11.42 -4.25 -7.06
N ASP A 154 -12.08 -4.83 -8.06
CA ASP A 154 -13.45 -4.51 -8.49
C ASP A 154 -14.43 -5.69 -8.32
N GLY A 155 -14.00 -6.74 -7.61
CA GLY A 155 -14.78 -7.96 -7.43
C GLY A 155 -14.64 -9.01 -8.53
N THR A 156 -13.92 -8.74 -9.64
CA THR A 156 -13.75 -9.68 -10.77
C THR A 156 -13.23 -11.06 -10.33
N HIS A 157 -12.45 -11.15 -9.25
CA HIS A 157 -11.96 -12.41 -8.69
C HIS A 157 -13.07 -13.44 -8.43
N ARG A 158 -14.29 -12.99 -8.09
CA ARG A 158 -15.46 -13.87 -7.90
C ARG A 158 -15.95 -14.41 -9.25
N SER A 159 -16.09 -13.52 -10.23
CA SER A 159 -16.60 -13.86 -11.57
C SER A 159 -15.67 -14.81 -12.33
N ILE A 160 -14.36 -14.71 -12.11
CA ILE A 160 -13.37 -15.61 -12.75
C ILE A 160 -13.02 -16.83 -11.89
N ASN A 161 -13.71 -17.04 -10.76
CA ASN A 161 -13.43 -18.12 -9.80
C ASN A 161 -11.95 -18.22 -9.44
N PHE A 162 -11.31 -17.10 -9.13
CA PHE A 162 -9.90 -17.09 -8.72
C PHE A 162 -9.72 -17.96 -7.46
N GLN A 163 -8.81 -18.93 -7.53
CA GLN A 163 -8.47 -19.81 -6.42
C GLN A 163 -7.03 -19.58 -5.97
N ASP A 164 -6.86 -19.61 -4.65
CA ASP A 164 -5.57 -19.58 -3.99
C ASP A 164 -5.64 -20.43 -2.72
N ASP A 165 -5.49 -21.75 -2.92
CA ASP A 165 -5.62 -22.75 -1.86
C ASP A 165 -4.49 -22.69 -0.83
N ASN A 166 -3.40 -21.98 -1.12
CA ASN A 166 -2.19 -21.88 -0.29
C ASN A 166 -2.17 -20.63 0.60
N ASN A 167 -3.30 -19.96 0.80
CA ASN A 167 -3.41 -18.79 1.67
C ASN A 167 -3.42 -19.14 3.16
#